data_AF-A0A7Y7NTP1-F1
#
_entry.id   AF-A0A7Y7NTP1-F1
#
_cell.length_a   1.000
_cell.length_b   1.000
_cell.length_c   1.000
_cell.angle_alpha   90.00
_cell.angle_beta   90.00
_cell.angle_gamma   90.00
#
_symmetry.space_group_name_H-M   'P 1'
#
loop_
_entity.id
_entity.type
_entity.pdbx_description
1 polymer ?
#
loop_
_entity_poly.entity_id
_entity_poly.type
_entity_poly.pdbx_seq_one_letter_code
_entity_poly.pdbx_strand_id
1 'polypeptide(L)'
;MKKKVYNIVLFCLIGSITLFFTSCYYDNMEDLYVNRNSTDNSCDSVNVTFTGNISVKFANNNCFNCHGNAGPNLNFQDYTTFKDYIIIPANKTKLFDSISIGHHSALYSGCELSQLSNWINLGTPQ
;
A
#
# COMPACT_ATOMS: atom_id res chain seq x y z
N MET A 1 23.47 -8.89 -55.97
CA MET A 1 22.50 -7.97 -55.33
C MET A 1 21.69 -8.64 -54.22
N LYS A 2 21.09 -9.81 -54.43
CA LYS A 2 20.27 -10.53 -53.43
C LYS A 2 20.97 -10.85 -52.09
N LYS A 3 22.27 -11.21 -52.11
CA LYS A 3 23.07 -11.44 -50.89
C LYS A 3 23.27 -10.17 -50.03
N LYS A 4 23.39 -8.99 -50.66
CA LYS A 4 23.53 -7.73 -49.93
C LYS A 4 22.21 -7.33 -49.25
N VAL A 5 21.07 -7.57 -49.90
CA VAL A 5 19.74 -7.32 -49.33
C VAL A 5 19.45 -8.27 -48.17
N TYR A 6 19.79 -9.56 -48.28
CA TYR A 6 19.66 -10.52 -47.19
C TYR A 6 20.48 -10.10 -45.95
N ASN A 7 21.72 -9.66 -46.15
CA ASN A 7 22.58 -9.22 -45.04
C ASN A 7 22.02 -7.95 -44.36
N ILE A 8 21.42 -7.03 -45.11
CA ILE A 8 20.77 -5.83 -44.57
C ILE A 8 19.51 -6.21 -43.77
N VAL A 9 18.66 -7.08 -44.31
CA VAL A 9 17.45 -7.55 -43.61
C VAL A 9 17.81 -8.30 -42.34
N LEU A 10 18.82 -9.17 -42.38
CA LEU A 10 19.30 -9.91 -41.22
C LEU A 10 19.83 -8.96 -40.12
N PHE A 11 20.57 -7.91 -40.51
CA PHE A 11 21.07 -6.90 -39.57
C PHE A 11 19.93 -6.12 -38.90
N CYS A 12 18.90 -5.72 -39.65
CA CYS A 12 17.72 -5.05 -39.09
C CYS A 12 16.91 -5.94 -38.13
N LEU A 13 16.81 -7.23 -38.42
CA LEU A 13 16.08 -8.21 -37.60
C LEU A 13 16.81 -8.49 -36.26
N ILE A 14 18.15 -8.51 -36.30
CA ILE A 14 18.98 -8.65 -35.08
C ILE A 14 18.92 -7.36 -34.24
N GLY A 15 18.98 -6.17 -34.86
CA GLY A 15 18.92 -4.90 -34.14
C GLY A 15 17.57 -4.57 -33.51
N SER A 16 16.47 -5.11 -34.05
CA SER A 16 15.13 -4.93 -33.45
C SER A 16 14.91 -5.81 -32.22
N ILE A 17 15.56 -6.98 -32.15
CA ILE A 17 15.50 -7.88 -30.98
C ILE A 17 16.15 -7.26 -29.73
N THR A 18 17.20 -6.45 -29.89
CA THR A 18 17.90 -5.86 -28.74
C THR A 18 17.12 -4.76 -28.00
N LEU A 19 16.05 -4.24 -28.60
CA LEU A 19 15.22 -3.17 -28.00
C LEU A 19 14.20 -3.70 -26.97
N PHE A 20 13.98 -5.01 -26.90
CA PHE A 20 12.98 -5.62 -26.01
C PHE A 20 13.51 -5.97 -24.61
N PHE A 21 14.81 -5.81 -24.34
CA PHE A 21 15.42 -6.23 -23.07
C PHE A 21 15.47 -5.14 -21.99
N THR A 22 14.90 -3.95 -22.20
CA THR A 22 15.01 -2.82 -21.25
C THR A 22 13.83 -2.66 -20.30
N SER A 23 12.79 -3.50 -20.37
CA SER A 23 11.54 -3.29 -19.61
C SER A 23 11.41 -4.04 -18.29
N CYS A 24 12.40 -4.85 -17.90
CA CYS A 24 12.42 -5.49 -16.58
C CYS A 24 13.22 -4.60 -15.60
N TYR A 25 12.58 -3.57 -15.05
CA TYR A 25 13.10 -2.89 -13.88
C TYR A 25 12.78 -3.74 -12.64
N TYR A 26 13.81 -4.09 -11.88
CA TYR A 26 13.64 -4.80 -10.62
C TYR A 26 13.47 -3.76 -9.51
N ASP A 27 12.22 -3.51 -9.11
CA ASP A 27 11.92 -2.77 -7.89
C ASP A 27 12.43 -3.58 -6.70
N ASN A 28 13.46 -3.10 -6.03
CA ASN A 28 13.97 -3.75 -4.83
C ASN A 28 13.10 -3.38 -3.63
N MET A 29 12.61 -4.43 -2.97
CA MET A 29 11.72 -4.30 -1.82
C MET A 29 12.36 -3.44 -0.71
N GLU A 30 13.66 -3.57 -0.45
CA GLU A 30 14.36 -2.76 0.55
C GLU A 30 14.30 -1.25 0.28
N ASP A 31 14.43 -0.78 -0.96
CA ASP A 31 14.37 0.67 -1.27
C ASP A 31 12.94 1.21 -1.17
N LEU A 32 11.94 0.36 -1.40
CA LEU A 32 10.52 0.72 -1.24
C LEU A 32 10.06 0.65 0.24
N TYR A 33 10.73 -0.12 1.09
CA TYR A 33 10.26 -0.47 2.44
C TYR A 33 11.21 -0.06 3.58
N VAL A 34 12.01 0.99 3.39
CA VAL A 34 12.97 1.54 4.37
C VAL A 34 12.34 1.81 5.76
N ASN A 35 11.03 2.08 5.83
CA ASN A 35 10.33 2.40 7.09
C ASN A 35 9.91 1.20 7.95
N ARG A 36 10.14 -0.05 7.54
CA ARG A 36 9.80 -1.21 8.38
C ARG A 36 10.70 -1.39 9.61
N ASN A 37 11.91 -0.83 9.56
CA ASN A 37 12.90 -0.91 10.63
C ASN A 37 12.96 0.34 11.50
N SER A 38 11.97 1.24 11.41
CA SER A 38 11.79 2.26 12.44
C SER A 38 11.28 1.56 13.70
N THR A 39 12.22 1.14 14.54
CA THR A 39 11.98 0.85 15.95
C THR A 39 11.69 2.18 16.63
N ASP A 40 10.50 2.73 16.37
CA ASP A 40 10.00 3.83 17.14
C ASP A 40 9.71 3.31 18.55
N ASN A 41 10.70 3.49 19.43
CA ASN A 41 10.64 3.11 20.84
C ASN A 41 9.55 3.88 21.62
N SER A 42 8.79 4.76 20.95
CA SER A 42 7.68 5.55 21.50
C SER A 42 6.30 5.16 20.90
N CYS A 43 6.11 3.90 20.52
CA CYS A 43 4.81 3.43 20.05
C CYS A 43 3.74 3.39 21.16
N ASP A 44 3.04 4.50 21.40
CA ASP A 44 1.81 4.47 22.21
C ASP A 44 0.71 3.74 21.42
N SER A 45 0.43 2.50 21.81
CA SER A 45 -0.64 1.68 21.26
C SER A 45 -1.88 1.65 22.16
N VAL A 46 -1.88 2.40 23.26
CA VAL A 46 -2.94 2.40 24.28
C VAL A 46 -3.91 3.56 24.04
N ASN A 47 -3.42 4.77 23.80
CA ASN A 47 -4.25 5.95 23.60
C ASN A 47 -4.40 6.30 22.11
N VAL A 48 -4.92 5.36 21.32
CA VAL A 48 -5.09 5.54 19.88
C VAL A 48 -6.47 6.11 19.58
N THR A 49 -6.53 7.21 18.83
CA THR A 49 -7.78 7.83 18.36
C THR A 49 -7.84 7.87 16.84
N PHE A 50 -9.03 7.99 16.27
CA PHE A 50 -9.18 8.12 14.83
C PHE A 50 -8.49 9.38 14.32
N THR A 51 -8.76 10.52 14.95
CA THR A 51 -8.25 11.83 14.50
C THR A 51 -6.77 12.04 14.81
N GLY A 52 -6.27 11.53 15.94
CA GLY A 52 -4.88 11.72 16.35
C GLY A 52 -3.89 10.77 15.69
N ASN A 53 -4.35 9.59 15.26
CA ASN A 53 -3.44 8.53 14.82
C ASN A 53 -3.87 7.90 13.48
N ILE A 54 -5.10 7.38 13.39
CA ILE A 54 -5.51 6.53 12.27
C ILE A 54 -5.68 7.34 10.98
N SER A 55 -6.38 8.47 11.03
CA SER A 55 -6.62 9.32 9.86
C SER A 55 -5.31 9.90 9.30
N VAL A 56 -4.39 10.30 10.19
CA VAL A 56 -3.07 10.81 9.83
C VAL A 56 -2.27 9.74 9.08
N LYS A 57 -2.29 8.49 9.55
CA LYS A 57 -1.63 7.36 8.87
C LYS A 57 -2.23 7.09 7.50
N PHE A 58 -3.55 7.09 7.39
CA PHE A 58 -4.22 6.89 6.10
C PHE A 58 -3.94 8.02 5.11
N ALA A 59 -3.82 9.26 5.59
CA ALA A 59 -3.37 10.38 4.77
C ALA A 59 -1.94 10.15 4.27
N ASN A 60 -1.00 9.85 5.18
CA ASN A 60 0.42 9.66 4.87
C ASN A 60 0.67 8.50 3.91
N ASN A 61 -0.12 7.43 4.04
CA ASN A 61 -0.05 6.24 3.17
C ASN A 61 -0.94 6.37 1.92
N ASN A 62 -1.35 7.59 1.56
CA ASN A 62 -2.09 7.91 0.33
C ASN A 62 -3.44 7.19 0.19
N CYS A 63 -4.01 6.68 1.28
CA CYS A 63 -5.27 5.94 1.24
C CYS A 63 -6.43 6.84 0.77
N PHE A 64 -6.37 8.14 1.05
CA PHE A 64 -7.38 9.13 0.66
C PHE A 64 -7.47 9.35 -0.86
N ASN A 65 -6.43 8.99 -1.62
CA ASN A 65 -6.46 9.14 -3.08
C ASN A 65 -7.51 8.22 -3.72
N CYS A 66 -7.71 7.04 -3.14
CA CYS A 66 -8.72 6.07 -3.59
C CYS A 66 -9.96 6.04 -2.66
N HIS A 67 -9.79 6.39 -1.38
CA HIS A 67 -10.80 6.29 -0.34
C HIS A 67 -11.16 7.64 0.29
N GLY A 68 -11.03 8.75 -0.45
CA GLY A 68 -11.30 10.11 0.04
C GLY A 68 -12.56 10.77 -0.51
N ASN A 69 -13.10 10.31 -1.64
CA ASN A 69 -14.30 10.87 -2.25
C ASN A 69 -15.15 9.77 -2.88
N ALA A 70 -16.33 9.50 -2.28
CA ALA A 70 -17.50 8.83 -2.86
C ALA A 70 -17.26 7.63 -3.81
N GLY A 71 -16.25 6.81 -3.57
CA GLY A 71 -16.21 5.44 -4.08
C GLY A 71 -17.22 4.59 -3.31
N PRO A 72 -17.89 3.60 -3.92
CA PRO A 72 -19.08 2.97 -3.37
C PRO A 72 -18.91 2.20 -2.04
N ASN A 73 -17.71 2.11 -1.43
CA ASN A 73 -17.50 1.15 -0.35
C ASN A 73 -16.58 1.55 0.83
N LEU A 74 -15.93 2.71 0.87
CA LEU A 74 -15.15 3.12 2.06
C LEU A 74 -14.64 4.56 1.93
N ASN A 75 -14.99 5.45 2.86
CA ASN A 75 -14.40 6.78 2.99
C ASN A 75 -13.59 6.85 4.29
N PHE A 76 -12.30 7.18 4.20
CA PHE A 76 -11.40 7.30 5.34
C PHE A 76 -11.27 8.73 5.90
N GLN A 77 -11.89 9.73 5.26
CA GLN A 77 -11.84 11.11 5.72
C GLN A 77 -12.92 11.43 6.75
N ASP A 78 -14.01 10.67 6.78
CA ASP A 78 -15.12 10.85 7.72
C ASP A 78 -15.26 9.63 8.63
N TYR A 79 -15.06 9.85 9.93
CA TYR A 79 -15.21 8.83 10.95
C TYR A 79 -16.61 8.20 10.97
N THR A 80 -17.65 9.00 10.70
CA THR A 80 -19.05 8.54 10.79
C THR A 80 -19.36 7.47 9.76
N THR A 81 -18.98 7.71 8.51
CA THR A 81 -19.08 6.70 7.46
C THR A 81 -18.09 5.57 7.65
N PHE A 82 -16.87 5.85 8.14
CA PHE A 82 -15.83 4.85 8.30
C PHE A 82 -16.13 3.80 9.38
N LYS A 83 -16.59 4.22 10.57
CA LYS A 83 -16.83 3.31 11.71
C LYS A 83 -17.83 2.21 11.36
N ASP A 84 -18.84 2.51 10.55
CA ASP A 84 -19.89 1.57 10.15
C ASP A 84 -19.33 0.40 9.31
N TYR A 85 -18.19 0.61 8.62
CA TYR A 85 -17.48 -0.46 7.89
C TYR A 85 -16.56 -1.32 8.75
N ILE A 86 -16.22 -0.87 9.97
CA ILE A 86 -15.24 -1.53 10.85
C ILE A 86 -15.93 -2.31 11.98
N ILE A 87 -17.13 -1.88 12.39
CA ILE A 87 -17.87 -2.45 13.53
C ILE A 87 -18.50 -3.84 13.23
N ILE A 88 -18.41 -4.33 11.98
CA ILE A 88 -18.77 -5.72 11.62
C ILE A 88 -17.72 -6.68 12.22
N PRO A 89 -18.10 -7.75 12.95
CA PRO A 89 -17.41 -8.23 14.14
C PRO A 89 -15.88 -8.35 14.05
N ALA A 90 -15.26 -7.51 14.89
CA ALA A 90 -13.89 -7.33 15.41
C ALA A 90 -12.74 -8.29 15.09
N ASN A 91 -12.93 -9.52 14.63
CA ASN A 91 -11.82 -10.47 14.59
C ASN A 91 -11.06 -10.55 13.26
N LYS A 92 -11.60 -9.99 12.16
CA LYS A 92 -10.94 -9.85 10.85
C LYS A 92 -11.66 -8.80 10.02
N THR A 93 -11.51 -7.52 10.35
CA THR A 93 -12.03 -6.50 9.44
C THR A 93 -11.28 -6.67 8.12
N LYS A 94 -12.00 -6.64 6.99
CA LYS A 94 -11.36 -6.63 5.66
C LYS A 94 -10.27 -5.58 5.59
N LEU A 95 -10.42 -4.49 6.34
CA LEU A 95 -9.43 -3.43 6.50
C LEU A 95 -8.12 -3.94 7.12
N PHE A 96 -8.15 -4.52 8.32
CA PHE A 96 -6.92 -4.97 8.99
C PHE A 96 -6.20 -6.04 8.17
N ASP A 97 -6.92 -7.00 7.58
CA ASP A 97 -6.29 -8.02 6.72
C ASP A 97 -5.71 -7.40 5.45
N SER A 98 -6.42 -6.46 4.80
CA SER A 98 -5.92 -5.76 3.61
C SER A 98 -4.67 -4.92 3.88
N ILE A 99 -4.52 -4.46 5.12
CA ILE A 99 -3.39 -3.66 5.58
C ILE A 99 -2.26 -4.51 6.16
N SER A 100 -2.51 -5.66 6.80
CA SER A 100 -1.48 -6.44 7.51
C SER A 100 -0.86 -7.54 6.64
N ILE A 101 -1.65 -8.17 5.77
CA ILE A 101 -1.21 -9.27 4.90
C ILE A 101 -1.52 -9.02 3.42
N GLY A 102 -2.28 -7.98 3.11
CA GLY A 102 -2.68 -7.62 1.75
C GLY A 102 -1.68 -6.73 1.01
N HIS A 103 -2.19 -6.11 -0.06
CA HIS A 103 -1.45 -5.21 -0.96
C HIS A 103 -0.73 -4.05 -0.25
N HIS A 104 -1.22 -3.65 0.93
CA HIS A 104 -0.67 -2.52 1.69
C HIS A 104 0.16 -2.93 2.92
N SER A 105 0.40 -4.24 3.11
CA SER A 105 1.22 -4.79 4.22
C SER A 105 2.52 -4.04 4.42
N ALA A 106 3.14 -3.61 3.32
CA ALA A 106 4.44 -3.01 3.32
C ALA A 106 4.50 -1.50 3.62
N LEU A 107 3.34 -0.85 3.73
CA LEU A 107 3.23 0.57 4.08
C LEU A 107 3.19 0.83 5.59
N TYR A 108 3.08 -0.22 6.40
CA TYR A 108 2.88 -0.09 7.85
C TYR A 108 3.98 -0.81 8.62
N SER A 109 4.52 -0.12 9.63
CA SER A 109 5.42 -0.75 10.60
C SER A 109 4.64 -1.63 11.58
N GLY A 110 5.35 -2.50 12.31
CA GLY A 110 4.73 -3.35 13.33
C GLY A 110 3.97 -2.55 14.39
N CYS A 111 4.51 -1.39 14.79
CA CYS A 111 3.84 -0.46 15.71
C CYS A 111 2.50 0.04 15.15
N GLU A 112 2.47 0.42 13.89
CA GLU A 112 1.28 0.99 13.26
C GLU A 112 0.18 -0.05 13.09
N LEU A 113 0.58 -1.29 12.80
CA LEU A 113 -0.33 -2.43 12.81
C LEU A 113 -0.87 -2.69 14.22
N SER A 114 -0.04 -2.60 15.26
CA SER A 114 -0.50 -2.71 16.66
C SER A 114 -1.45 -1.58 17.06
N GLN A 115 -1.18 -0.33 16.68
CA GLN A 115 -2.08 0.80 16.91
C GLN A 115 -3.43 0.60 16.23
N LEU A 116 -3.44 0.17 14.96
CA LEU A 116 -4.66 -0.14 14.23
C LEU A 116 -5.45 -1.28 14.87
N SER A 117 -4.76 -2.36 15.26
CA SER A 117 -5.39 -3.52 15.93
C SER A 117 -6.02 -3.11 17.26
N ASN A 118 -5.29 -2.37 18.10
CA ASN A 118 -5.79 -1.92 19.40
C ASN A 118 -6.97 -0.94 19.25
N TRP A 119 -6.89 -0.01 18.29
CA TRP A 119 -7.97 0.92 18.01
C TRP A 119 -9.26 0.20 17.58
N ILE A 120 -9.15 -0.83 16.72
CA ILE A 120 -10.31 -1.67 16.34
C ILE A 120 -10.86 -2.42 17.56
N ASN A 121 -9.98 -3.04 18.36
CA ASN A 121 -10.36 -3.84 19.52
C ASN A 121 -11.02 -3.02 20.64
N LEU A 122 -10.67 -1.73 20.75
CA LEU A 122 -11.28 -0.79 21.70
C LEU A 122 -12.63 -0.22 21.22
N GLY A 123 -13.16 -0.69 20.09
CA GLY A 123 -14.42 -0.20 19.54
C GLY A 123 -14.28 1.14 18.80
N THR A 124 -13.13 1.35 18.17
CA THR A 124 -12.81 2.49 17.30
C THR A 124 -13.01 3.87 17.95
N PRO A 125 -12.36 4.20 19.08
CA PRO A 125 -12.51 5.52 19.69
C PRO A 125 -12.13 6.66 18.73
N GLN A 126 -12.92 7.74 18.71
CA GLN A 126 -12.76 8.86 17.78
C GLN A 126 -11.56 9.76 18.12
#